data_AF-A0A1J3DKK7-F1
#
_entry.id   AF-A0A1J3DKK7-F1
#
_cell.length_a   1.000
_cell.length_b   1.000
_cell.length_c   1.000
_cell.angle_alpha   90.00
_cell.angle_beta   90.00
_cell.angle_gamma   90.00
#
_symmetry.space_group_name_H-M   'P 1'
#
loop_
_entity.id
_entity.type
_entity.pdbx_description
1 polymer ?
#
loop_
_entity_poly.entity_id
_entity_poly.type
_entity_poly.pdbx_seq_one_letter_code
_entity_poly.pdbx_strand_id
1 'polypeptide(L)'
;SETDTIPSEKSLSKMFRHFGPIKESQTEVDKENNRARVVFRKGADAEVAYNSAGRFKIFGTKAVNYELSFTITEAFKVQPYVVSLGEENAALSLPS
;
A
#
# COMPACT_ATOMS: atom_id res chain seq x y z
N SER A 1 -4.73 0.44 -34.32
CA SER A 1 -5.62 0.31 -33.15
C SER A 1 -4.76 0.14 -31.92
N GLU A 2 -4.24 1.24 -31.38
CA GLU A 2 -3.41 1.20 -30.18
C GLU A 2 -4.35 1.09 -28.99
N THR A 3 -4.22 -0.02 -28.27
CA THR A 3 -5.17 -0.54 -27.30
C THR A 3 -5.37 0.44 -26.15
N ASP A 4 -6.49 1.16 -26.13
CA ASP A 4 -6.94 2.00 -25.00
C ASP A 4 -7.26 1.16 -23.74
N THR A 5 -7.20 -0.17 -23.86
CA THR A 5 -7.46 -1.14 -22.81
C THR A 5 -6.46 -1.07 -21.65
N ILE A 6 -6.98 -1.12 -20.42
CA ILE A 6 -6.19 -1.28 -19.19
C ILE A 6 -5.50 -2.65 -19.18
N PRO A 7 -4.22 -2.73 -18.76
CA PRO A 7 -3.51 -3.99 -18.69
C PRO A 7 -4.16 -4.96 -17.71
N SER A 8 -4.00 -6.26 -17.98
CA SER A 8 -4.52 -7.33 -17.11
C SER A 8 -3.86 -7.31 -15.72
N GLU A 9 -4.51 -7.95 -14.75
CA GLU A 9 -4.05 -8.04 -13.36
C GLU A 9 -2.60 -8.55 -13.29
N LYS A 10 -2.28 -9.65 -13.96
CA LYS A 10 -0.90 -10.19 -14.02
C LYS A 10 0.11 -9.18 -14.57
N SER A 11 -0.26 -8.41 -15.58
CA SER A 11 0.62 -7.39 -16.17
C SER A 11 0.85 -6.25 -15.19
N LEU A 12 -0.19 -5.77 -14.51
CA LEU A 12 -0.09 -4.77 -13.44
C LEU A 12 0.78 -5.27 -12.30
N SER A 13 0.50 -6.46 -11.76
CA SER A 13 1.30 -7.08 -10.71
C SER A 13 2.76 -7.18 -11.10
N LYS A 14 3.07 -7.52 -12.37
CA LYS A 14 4.45 -7.60 -12.86
C LYS A 14 5.12 -6.22 -12.94
N MET A 15 4.42 -5.20 -13.45
CA MET A 15 4.95 -3.84 -13.56
C MET A 15 5.21 -3.22 -12.18
N PHE A 16 4.25 -3.35 -11.27
CA PHE A 16 4.32 -2.72 -9.96
C PHE A 16 5.15 -3.51 -8.94
N ARG A 17 5.40 -4.81 -9.17
CA ARG A 17 6.26 -5.64 -8.29
C ARG A 17 7.68 -5.09 -8.14
N HIS A 18 8.12 -4.23 -9.05
CA HIS A 18 9.41 -3.59 -8.97
C HIS A 18 9.52 -2.63 -7.77
N PHE A 19 8.39 -2.06 -7.34
CA PHE A 19 8.34 -1.15 -6.20
C PHE A 19 8.17 -1.89 -4.86
N GLY A 20 7.62 -3.10 -4.88
CA GLY A 20 7.49 -3.92 -3.67
C GLY A 20 6.55 -5.11 -3.82
N PRO A 21 6.40 -5.92 -2.76
CA PRO A 21 5.50 -7.06 -2.73
C PRO A 21 4.02 -6.65 -2.80
N ILE A 22 3.32 -7.22 -3.77
CA ILE A 22 1.89 -6.98 -4.05
C ILE A 22 1.04 -8.12 -3.49
N LYS A 23 -0.18 -7.78 -3.04
CA LYS A 23 -1.25 -8.73 -2.73
C LYS A 23 -2.08 -8.95 -4.00
N GLU A 24 -1.70 -9.93 -4.80
CA GLU A 24 -2.41 -10.27 -6.04
C GLU A 24 -3.88 -10.61 -5.78
N SER A 25 -4.19 -11.32 -4.69
CA SER A 25 -5.57 -11.66 -4.31
C SER A 25 -6.49 -10.46 -4.01
N GLN A 26 -5.93 -9.26 -3.79
CA GLN A 26 -6.70 -8.02 -3.58
C GLN A 26 -6.54 -7.02 -4.73
N THR A 27 -5.63 -7.31 -5.66
CA THR A 27 -5.41 -6.52 -6.86
C THR A 27 -6.49 -6.89 -7.86
N GLU A 28 -7.12 -5.88 -8.48
CA GLU A 28 -8.30 -6.09 -9.31
C GLU A 28 -8.23 -5.19 -10.55
N VAL A 29 -8.79 -5.68 -11.66
CA VAL A 29 -8.88 -4.94 -12.92
C VAL A 29 -10.32 -4.88 -13.39
N ASP A 30 -10.84 -3.66 -13.42
CA ASP A 30 -12.15 -3.34 -13.94
C ASP A 30 -12.00 -2.89 -15.40
N LYS A 31 -12.19 -3.84 -16.32
CA LYS A 31 -12.08 -3.58 -17.76
C LYS A 31 -13.24 -2.76 -18.31
N GLU A 32 -14.40 -2.82 -17.66
CA GLU A 32 -15.61 -2.11 -18.09
C GLU A 32 -15.47 -0.60 -17.85
N ASN A 33 -14.95 -0.21 -16.68
CA ASN A 33 -14.71 1.18 -16.31
C ASN A 33 -13.30 1.66 -16.69
N ASN A 34 -12.47 0.80 -17.29
CA ASN A 34 -11.07 1.08 -17.58
C ASN A 34 -10.31 1.57 -16.33
N ARG A 35 -10.48 0.87 -15.21
CA ARG A 35 -9.79 1.14 -13.95
C ARG A 35 -9.09 -0.09 -13.44
N ALA A 36 -8.03 0.10 -12.68
CA ALA A 36 -7.38 -0.98 -11.97
C ALA A 36 -6.92 -0.53 -10.60
N ARG A 37 -6.88 -1.47 -9.66
CA ARG A 37 -6.42 -1.25 -8.30
C ARG A 37 -5.34 -2.27 -7.98
N VAL A 38 -4.16 -1.79 -7.62
CA VAL A 38 -3.04 -2.63 -7.16
C VAL A 38 -2.89 -2.45 -5.67
N VAL A 39 -2.81 -3.55 -4.92
CA VAL A 39 -2.71 -3.52 -3.45
C VAL A 39 -1.34 -4.02 -3.02
N PHE A 40 -0.55 -3.15 -2.38
CA PHE A 40 0.75 -3.53 -1.81
C PHE A 40 0.60 -4.10 -0.40
N ARG A 41 1.57 -4.94 0.01
CA ARG A 41 1.62 -5.45 1.38
C ARG A 41 2.03 -4.39 2.38
N LYS A 42 2.84 -3.41 1.98
CA LYS A 42 3.29 -2.29 2.81
C LYS A 42 2.81 -0.98 2.21
N GLY A 43 2.35 -0.06 3.06
CA GLY A 43 1.96 1.28 2.65
C GLY A 43 3.12 2.06 2.02
N ALA A 44 4.33 1.96 2.58
CA ALA A 44 5.52 2.63 2.06
C ALA A 44 5.83 2.23 0.60
N ASP A 45 5.70 0.95 0.24
CA ASP A 45 5.90 0.48 -1.13
C ASP A 45 4.85 1.07 -2.08
N ALA A 46 3.60 1.23 -1.61
CA ALA A 46 2.52 1.86 -2.35
C ALA A 46 2.77 3.35 -2.58
N GLU A 47 3.30 4.07 -1.60
CA GLU A 47 3.69 5.49 -1.73
C GLU A 47 4.78 5.67 -2.78
N VAL A 48 5.82 4.82 -2.74
CA VAL A 48 6.91 4.86 -3.72
C VAL A 48 6.37 4.55 -5.11
N ALA A 49 5.50 3.56 -5.24
CA ALA A 49 4.85 3.21 -6.50
C ALA A 49 4.01 4.36 -7.04
N TYR A 50 3.20 5.02 -6.21
CA TYR A 50 2.37 6.16 -6.61
C TYR A 50 3.22 7.33 -7.11
N ASN A 51 4.22 7.74 -6.32
CA ASN A 51 5.13 8.83 -6.69
C ASN A 51 5.92 8.52 -7.97
N SER A 52 6.33 7.26 -8.14
CA SER A 52 7.08 6.83 -9.32
C SER A 52 6.17 6.72 -10.54
N ALA A 53 4.99 6.13 -10.41
CA ALA A 53 4.05 5.91 -11.51
C ALA A 53 3.65 7.21 -12.21
N GLY A 54 3.34 8.25 -11.43
CA GLY A 54 3.01 9.59 -11.95
C GLY A 54 4.18 10.27 -12.66
N ARG A 55 5.42 10.02 -12.23
CA ARG A 55 6.64 10.62 -12.81
C ARG A 55 7.14 9.89 -14.04
N PHE A 56 7.12 8.56 -14.01
CA PHE A 56 7.68 7.71 -15.06
C PHE A 56 6.70 7.38 -16.18
N LYS A 57 5.46 7.88 -16.09
CA LYS A 57 4.39 7.59 -17.06
C LYS A 57 4.39 6.11 -17.44
N ILE A 58 4.23 5.25 -16.44
CA ILE A 58 4.35 3.79 -16.58
C ILE A 58 3.36 3.18 -17.60
N PHE A 59 2.32 3.93 -17.99
CA PHE A 59 1.38 3.57 -19.06
C PHE A 59 1.63 4.34 -20.38
N GLY A 60 2.79 4.98 -20.53
CA GLY A 60 3.20 5.71 -21.73
C GLY A 60 2.48 7.04 -21.92
N THR A 61 2.04 7.31 -23.15
CA THR A 61 1.33 8.54 -23.53
C THR A 61 -0.13 8.57 -23.08
N LYS A 62 -0.63 7.49 -22.48
CA LYS A 62 -2.01 7.42 -21.97
C LYS A 62 -2.22 8.37 -20.80
N ALA A 63 -3.27 9.19 -20.90
CA ALA A 63 -3.74 9.99 -19.78
C ALA A 63 -4.45 9.08 -18.78
N VAL A 64 -3.80 8.80 -17.66
CA VAL A 64 -4.38 8.04 -16.55
C VAL A 64 -4.36 8.85 -15.28
N ASN A 65 -5.36 8.63 -14.42
CA ASN A 65 -5.38 9.21 -13.09
C ASN A 65 -4.80 8.21 -12.10
N TYR A 66 -3.83 8.64 -11.32
CA TYR A 66 -3.27 7.86 -10.24
C TYR A 66 -3.87 8.31 -8.92
N GLU A 67 -4.25 7.36 -8.08
CA GLU A 67 -4.76 7.62 -6.74
C GLU A 67 -4.11 6.62 -5.78
N LEU A 68 -3.81 7.09 -4.56
CA LEU A 68 -3.26 6.26 -3.50
C LEU A 68 -4.25 6.25 -2.33
N SER A 69 -4.68 5.06 -1.95
CA SER A 69 -5.61 4.85 -0.85
C SER A 69 -5.04 3.81 0.11
N PHE A 70 -5.04 4.14 1.40
CA PHE A 70 -4.63 3.22 2.46
C PHE A 70 -5.88 2.65 3.13
N THR A 71 -6.14 1.38 2.86
CA THR A 71 -7.18 0.64 3.56
C THR A 71 -6.52 -0.27 4.57
N ILE A 72 -6.87 -0.11 5.85
CA ILE A 72 -6.51 -1.06 6.91
C ILE A 72 -7.28 -2.35 6.61
N THR A 73 -6.68 -3.24 5.84
CA THR A 73 -7.30 -4.49 5.36
C THR A 73 -7.30 -5.59 6.41
N GLU A 74 -6.52 -5.43 7.47
CA GLU A 74 -6.65 -6.19 8.69
C GLU A 74 -6.86 -5.18 9.81
N ALA A 75 -8.08 -5.14 10.36
CA ALA A 75 -8.21 -4.75 11.74
C ALA A 75 -7.28 -5.69 12.49
N PHE A 76 -6.09 -5.22 12.86
CA PHE A 76 -5.36 -5.83 13.95
C PHE A 76 -6.42 -5.97 15.03
N LYS A 77 -6.79 -7.21 15.35
CA LYS A 77 -7.55 -7.49 16.55
C LYS A 77 -6.62 -6.99 17.63
N VAL A 78 -6.79 -5.73 18.02
CA VAL A 78 -6.16 -5.14 19.18
C VAL A 78 -6.67 -6.00 20.30
N GLN A 79 -5.93 -7.07 20.62
CA GLN A 79 -6.02 -7.60 21.95
C GLN A 79 -5.60 -6.42 22.79
N PRO A 80 -6.49 -5.87 23.64
CA PRO A 80 -6.10 -4.77 24.50
C PRO A 80 -4.91 -5.28 25.30
N TYR A 81 -3.72 -4.77 24.99
CA TYR A 81 -2.60 -4.89 25.89
C TYR A 81 -3.00 -4.07 27.10
N VAL A 82 -3.51 -4.75 28.12
CA VAL A 82 -3.65 -4.18 29.44
C VAL A 82 -2.27 -3.68 29.82
N VAL A 83 -2.08 -2.36 29.80
CA VAL A 83 -0.97 -1.74 30.51
C VAL A 83 -1.29 -1.99 31.97
N SER A 84 -0.77 -3.08 32.54
CA SER A 84 -0.57 -3.14 33.97
C SER A 84 0.32 -1.95 34.30
N LEU A 85 -0.25 -0.97 35.00
CA LEU A 85 0.50 0.10 35.66
C LEU A 85 1.40 -0.59 36.69
N GLY A 86 2.52 -1.12 36.21
CA GLY A 86 3.64 -1.52 37.03
C GLY A 86 4.25 -0.23 37.53
N GLU A 87 4.03 0.05 38.81
CA GLU A 87 4.72 1.06 39.59
C GLU A 87 6.21 1.08 39.19
N GLU A 88 6.58 2.13 38.47
CA GLU A 88 7.94 2.46 38.14
C GLU A 88 8.68 2.70 39.47
N ASN A 89 9.60 1.80 39.80
CA ASN A 89 10.56 1.96 40.88
C ASN A 89 11.51 3.12 40.51
N ALA A 90 11.08 4.35 40.79
CA ALA A 90 11.93 5.53 40.77
C ALA A 90 12.78 5.54 42.03
N ALA A 91 14.02 5.08 41.91
CA ALA A 91 15.06 5.27 42.92
C ALA A 91 15.28 6.77 43.17
N LEU A 92 14.75 7.30 44.27
CA LEU A 92 15.20 8.56 44.88
C LEU A 92 16.09 8.22 46.07
N SER A 93 17.39 8.13 45.81
CA SER A 93 18.43 8.17 46.83
C SER A 93 18.52 9.58 47.42
N LEU A 94 18.45 9.71 48.74
CA LEU A 94 19.02 10.86 49.46
C LEU A 94 19.78 10.35 50.71
N PRO A 95 21.05 10.76 50.90
CA PRO A 95 21.87 10.33 52.03
C PRO A 95 21.71 11.21 53.29
N SER A 96 21.91 10.52 54.42
CA SER A 96 22.21 10.97 55.81
C SER A 96 21.17 11.75 56.59
#